data_AF-A0A8T0MZG3-F1
#
_entry.id   AF-A0A8T0MZG3-F1
#
_cell.length_a   1.000
_cell.length_b   1.000
_cell.length_c   1.000
_cell.angle_alpha   90.00
_cell.angle_beta   90.00
_cell.angle_gamma   90.00
#
_symmetry.space_group_name_H-M   'P 1'
#
loop_
_entity.id
_entity.type
_entity.pdbx_description
1 polymer ?
#
loop_
_entity_poly.entity_id
_entity_poly.type
_entity_poly.pdbx_seq_one_letter_code
_entity_poly.pdbx_strand_id
1 'polypeptide(L)'
;MGAMMASITSEVLFFLPFILLALLTFYTATVAQCHGARRWRRPTKKKRPNLPPGAPGWPLVGETFGYLRPHPATSVGRFMEQHVARYGKIYRSSLFGERTVVSADAGLNRYILQNEGRLFECSYPRSIGGILGKWSMLVLVGDAHREMRAISLNFLSSVRLRAVLLPEVERHTLLVLRSWCPPSGGACFSAQHEAKKFTFNLMAKNIMSMDPGEEETERLRLEYITFMKGVVSAPLNFPGTAYWKALKVINETLRLGNVVRFLHRKVIRDVHYNGYDIPRGWKILPVLAAVHLDSSLYEDPNQFNPWRWKNLEKEHA
;
A
#
# COMPACT_ATOMS: atom_id res chain seq x y z
N MET A 1 -47.67 23.11 3.45
CA MET A 1 -46.33 22.64 3.01
C MET A 1 -46.34 21.23 2.38
N GLY A 2 -47.11 20.25 2.87
CA GLY A 2 -47.13 18.89 2.29
C GLY A 2 -47.66 18.75 0.86
N ALA A 3 -48.71 19.50 0.48
CA ALA A 3 -49.30 19.43 -0.86
C ALA A 3 -48.40 20.02 -1.97
N MET A 4 -47.58 21.01 -1.63
CA MET A 4 -46.67 21.66 -2.57
C MET A 4 -45.43 20.81 -2.88
N MET A 5 -44.95 20.04 -1.89
CA MET A 5 -43.85 19.07 -2.08
C MET A 5 -44.27 17.87 -2.95
N ALA A 6 -45.52 17.41 -2.84
CA ALA A 6 -46.03 16.29 -3.65
C ALA A 6 -46.11 16.65 -5.15
N SER A 7 -46.48 17.88 -5.48
CA SER A 7 -46.56 18.37 -6.88
C SER A 7 -45.19 18.48 -7.54
N ILE A 8 -44.17 18.92 -6.78
CA ILE A 8 -42.79 19.03 -7.30
C ILE A 8 -42.20 17.64 -7.55
N THR A 9 -42.52 16.65 -6.70
CA THR A 9 -42.03 15.27 -6.90
C THR A 9 -42.63 14.59 -8.13
N SER A 10 -43.90 14.86 -8.49
CA SER A 10 -44.52 14.25 -9.67
C SER A 10 -44.00 14.85 -10.98
N GLU A 11 -43.73 16.15 -11.02
CA GLU A 11 -43.15 16.79 -12.22
C GLU A 11 -41.71 16.34 -12.48
N VAL A 12 -40.88 16.22 -11.43
CA VAL A 12 -39.50 15.74 -11.57
C VAL A 12 -39.47 14.27 -12.04
N LEU A 13 -40.38 13.43 -11.55
CA LEU A 13 -40.52 12.04 -12.04
C LEU A 13 -40.98 11.97 -13.50
N PHE A 14 -41.80 12.92 -13.94
CA PHE A 14 -42.27 12.99 -15.32
C PHE A 14 -41.14 13.38 -16.30
N PHE A 15 -40.21 14.26 -15.89
CA PHE A 15 -39.08 14.69 -16.74
C PHE A 15 -37.85 13.78 -16.65
N LEU A 16 -37.74 12.93 -15.63
CA LEU A 16 -36.65 11.97 -15.44
C LEU A 16 -36.32 11.09 -16.67
N PRO A 17 -37.29 10.49 -17.40
CA PRO A 17 -36.99 9.71 -18.60
C PRO A 17 -36.43 10.56 -19.74
N PHE A 18 -36.85 11.82 -19.87
CA PHE A 18 -36.33 12.75 -20.89
C PHE A 18 -34.90 13.19 -20.57
N ILE A 19 -34.60 13.42 -19.29
CA ILE A 19 -33.25 13.73 -18.83
C ILE A 19 -32.32 12.53 -19.07
N LEU A 20 -32.77 11.31 -18.74
CA LEU A 20 -32.00 10.08 -19.00
C LEU A 20 -31.76 9.86 -20.49
N LEU A 21 -32.75 10.11 -21.35
CA LEU A 21 -32.61 10.01 -22.80
C LEU A 21 -31.61 11.05 -23.34
N ALA A 22 -31.66 12.29 -22.86
CA ALA A 22 -30.73 13.35 -23.24
C ALA A 22 -29.28 13.04 -22.78
N LEU A 23 -29.11 12.46 -21.59
CA LEU A 23 -27.79 12.00 -21.12
C LEU A 23 -27.29 10.81 -21.96
N LEU A 24 -28.17 9.90 -22.37
CA LEU A 24 -27.81 8.76 -23.21
C LEU A 24 -27.38 9.21 -24.63
N THR A 25 -28.10 10.16 -25.24
CA THR A 25 -27.75 10.70 -26.56
C THR A 25 -26.47 11.54 -26.51
N PHE A 26 -26.25 12.30 -25.44
CA PHE A 26 -24.98 13.01 -25.23
C PHE A 26 -23.81 12.02 -25.04
N TYR A 27 -24.02 10.94 -24.30
CA TYR A 27 -23.02 9.88 -24.12
C TYR A 27 -22.69 9.17 -25.45
N THR A 28 -23.69 8.80 -26.25
CA THR A 28 -23.44 8.15 -27.54
C THR A 28 -22.81 9.09 -28.57
N ALA A 29 -23.18 10.37 -28.57
CA ALA A 29 -22.56 11.39 -29.42
C ALA A 29 -21.09 11.64 -29.06
N THR A 30 -20.76 11.77 -27.77
CA THR A 30 -19.36 11.94 -27.31
C THR A 30 -18.51 10.70 -27.57
N VAL A 31 -19.07 9.50 -27.42
CA VAL A 31 -18.42 8.24 -27.81
C VAL A 31 -18.22 8.19 -29.33
N ALA A 32 -19.23 8.52 -30.14
CA ALA A 32 -19.13 8.55 -31.60
C ALA A 32 -18.11 9.58 -32.10
N GLN A 33 -18.02 10.76 -31.49
CA GLN A 33 -17.00 11.78 -31.80
C GLN A 33 -15.61 11.33 -31.35
N CYS A 34 -15.48 10.67 -30.19
CA CYS A 34 -14.23 10.05 -29.74
C CYS A 34 -13.76 8.91 -30.67
N HIS A 35 -14.69 8.16 -31.28
CA HIS A 35 -14.39 7.12 -32.26
C HIS A 35 -14.12 7.70 -33.66
N GLY A 36 -14.83 8.75 -34.07
CA GLY A 36 -14.67 9.45 -35.35
C GLY A 36 -13.36 10.24 -35.43
N ALA A 37 -12.95 10.90 -34.35
CA ALA A 37 -11.69 11.64 -34.26
C ALA A 37 -10.43 10.74 -34.30
N ARG A 38 -10.59 9.41 -34.17
CA ARG A 38 -9.48 8.45 -34.33
C ARG A 38 -9.26 8.00 -35.77
N ARG A 39 -10.11 8.39 -36.72
CA ARG A 39 -10.10 7.83 -38.09
C ARG A 39 -9.10 8.49 -39.05
N TRP A 40 -8.46 9.60 -38.68
CA TRP A 40 -7.48 10.30 -39.53
C TRP A 40 -6.16 10.59 -38.80
N ARG A 41 -5.44 9.51 -38.46
CA ARG A 41 -3.98 9.55 -38.36
C ARG A 41 -3.44 8.36 -39.13
N ARG A 42 -2.61 8.62 -40.15
CA ARG A 42 -1.84 7.59 -40.85
C ARG A 42 -1.10 6.75 -39.79
N PRO A 43 -1.32 5.43 -39.68
CA PRO A 43 -0.56 4.62 -38.76
C PRO A 43 0.85 4.49 -39.35
N THR A 44 1.79 5.23 -38.78
CA THR A 44 3.20 4.84 -38.91
C THR A 44 3.30 3.41 -38.36
N LYS A 45 4.03 2.53 -39.06
CA LYS A 45 4.31 1.14 -38.64
C LYS A 45 5.14 1.14 -37.34
N LYS A 46 4.57 1.57 -36.21
CA LYS A 46 5.15 1.32 -34.90
C LYS A 46 4.86 -0.13 -34.55
N LYS A 47 5.91 -0.93 -34.31
CA LYS A 47 5.79 -2.25 -33.69
C LYS A 47 4.85 -2.10 -32.49
N ARG A 48 3.83 -2.94 -32.42
CA ARG A 48 2.96 -2.97 -31.23
C ARG A 48 3.84 -3.38 -30.05
N PRO A 49 3.84 -2.63 -28.93
CA PRO A 49 4.64 -2.99 -27.77
C PRO A 49 4.20 -4.37 -27.26
N ASN A 50 5.16 -5.21 -26.90
CA ASN A 50 4.90 -6.52 -26.32
C ASN A 50 4.56 -6.38 -24.83
N LEU A 51 3.37 -5.85 -24.54
CA LEU A 51 2.93 -5.59 -23.17
C LEU A 51 2.74 -6.91 -22.39
N PRO A 52 2.90 -6.90 -21.05
CA PRO A 52 2.50 -8.02 -20.22
C PRO A 52 1.04 -8.46 -20.49
N PRO A 53 0.72 -9.76 -20.38
CA PRO A 53 -0.63 -10.25 -20.51
C PRO A 53 -1.54 -9.65 -19.42
N GLY A 54 -2.85 -9.57 -19.68
CA GLY A 54 -3.81 -9.10 -18.67
C GLY A 54 -5.03 -8.38 -19.24
N ALA A 55 -5.96 -8.05 -18.34
CA ALA A 55 -7.25 -7.46 -18.68
C ALA A 55 -7.31 -5.96 -18.31
N PRO A 56 -8.03 -5.12 -19.07
CA PRO A 56 -8.20 -3.71 -18.73
C PRO A 56 -9.17 -3.46 -17.57
N GLY A 57 -9.93 -4.46 -17.12
CA GLY A 57 -10.95 -4.31 -16.08
C GLY A 57 -12.16 -3.48 -16.52
N TRP A 58 -12.92 -2.98 -15.54
CA TRP A 58 -14.08 -2.11 -15.78
C TRP A 58 -13.65 -0.71 -16.23
N PRO A 59 -14.48 0.01 -17.01
CA PRO A 59 -14.23 1.42 -17.32
C PRO A 59 -14.03 2.25 -16.03
N LEU A 60 -13.08 3.18 -16.04
CA LEU A 60 -12.68 4.08 -14.94
C LEU A 60 -12.03 3.40 -13.71
N VAL A 61 -12.71 2.44 -13.08
CA VAL A 61 -12.24 1.81 -11.82
C VAL A 61 -11.34 0.59 -12.04
N GLY A 62 -11.34 0.03 -13.26
CA GLY A 62 -10.50 -1.11 -13.62
C GLY A 62 -10.80 -2.34 -12.77
N GLU A 63 -9.77 -2.88 -12.13
CA GLU A 63 -9.87 -4.02 -11.21
C GLU A 63 -9.60 -3.63 -9.74
N THR A 64 -9.61 -2.33 -9.43
CA THR A 64 -9.16 -1.77 -8.15
C THR A 64 -9.88 -2.38 -6.94
N PHE A 65 -11.20 -2.57 -7.01
CA PHE A 65 -11.96 -3.18 -5.89
C PHE A 65 -11.63 -4.66 -5.69
N GLY A 66 -11.41 -5.40 -6.77
CA GLY A 66 -10.95 -6.79 -6.69
C GLY A 66 -9.56 -6.87 -6.05
N TYR A 67 -8.67 -5.97 -6.45
CA TYR A 67 -7.30 -5.88 -5.93
C TYR A 67 -7.25 -5.50 -4.45
N LEU A 68 -8.16 -4.64 -3.98
CA LEU A 68 -8.22 -4.16 -2.59
C LEU A 68 -9.11 -5.02 -1.67
N ARG A 69 -9.72 -6.09 -2.21
CA ARG A 69 -10.62 -6.95 -1.43
C ARG A 69 -9.87 -7.53 -0.23
N PRO A 70 -10.38 -7.39 1.01
CA PRO A 70 -9.72 -7.92 2.19
C PRO A 70 -9.45 -9.42 2.09
N HIS A 71 -8.28 -9.84 2.55
CA HIS A 71 -7.87 -11.23 2.57
C HIS A 71 -6.84 -11.46 3.70
N PRO A 72 -6.60 -12.70 4.13
CA PRO A 72 -5.62 -12.99 5.19
C PRO A 72 -4.24 -12.42 4.86
N ALA A 73 -3.59 -11.78 5.84
CA ALA A 73 -2.26 -11.18 5.67
C ALA A 73 -1.18 -12.20 5.29
N THR A 74 -1.39 -13.46 5.68
CA THR A 74 -0.51 -14.62 5.39
C THR A 74 -0.70 -15.21 3.99
N SER A 75 -1.55 -14.60 3.15
CA SER A 75 -1.81 -15.02 1.76
C SER A 75 -1.63 -13.84 0.82
N VAL A 76 -1.30 -14.05 -0.46
CA VAL A 76 -1.36 -12.99 -1.48
C VAL A 76 -2.79 -12.66 -1.93
N GLY A 77 -3.76 -13.48 -1.53
CA GLY A 77 -5.19 -13.25 -1.74
C GLY A 77 -5.69 -13.74 -3.09
N ARG A 78 -6.98 -14.10 -3.15
CA ARG A 78 -7.59 -14.73 -4.33
C ARG A 78 -7.41 -13.95 -5.62
N PHE A 79 -7.48 -12.61 -5.56
CA PHE A 79 -7.27 -11.77 -6.73
C PHE A 79 -5.88 -12.00 -7.34
N MET A 80 -4.84 -11.91 -6.51
CA MET A 80 -3.46 -12.09 -6.97
C MET A 80 -3.22 -13.53 -7.43
N GLU A 81 -3.71 -14.53 -6.69
CA GLU A 81 -3.56 -15.95 -7.02
C GLU A 81 -4.15 -16.26 -8.40
N GLN A 82 -5.37 -15.79 -8.67
CA GLN A 82 -6.06 -16.02 -9.94
C GLN A 82 -5.37 -15.32 -11.10
N HIS A 83 -4.92 -14.07 -10.92
CA HIS A 83 -4.22 -13.34 -11.97
C HIS A 83 -2.85 -13.93 -12.26
N VAL A 84 -2.10 -14.34 -11.23
CA VAL A 84 -0.80 -15.02 -11.41
C VAL A 84 -0.98 -16.37 -12.10
N ALA A 85 -1.99 -17.15 -11.73
CA ALA A 85 -2.29 -18.43 -12.39
C ALA A 85 -2.69 -18.25 -13.86
N ARG A 86 -3.43 -17.18 -14.19
CA ARG A 86 -3.96 -16.93 -15.53
C ARG A 86 -2.98 -16.22 -16.48
N TYR A 87 -2.21 -15.28 -15.96
CA TYR A 87 -1.38 -14.36 -16.74
C TYR A 87 0.12 -14.50 -16.46
N GLY A 88 0.50 -15.24 -15.43
CA GLY A 88 1.88 -15.33 -14.95
C GLY A 88 2.24 -14.26 -13.92
N LYS A 89 3.49 -14.31 -13.43
CA LYS A 89 3.97 -13.43 -12.34
C LYS A 89 4.07 -11.95 -12.72
N ILE A 90 4.04 -11.61 -14.01
CA ILE A 90 4.07 -10.23 -14.51
C ILE A 90 2.85 -10.04 -15.41
N TYR A 91 1.93 -9.16 -15.01
CA TYR A 91 0.70 -8.92 -15.76
C TYR A 91 0.30 -7.45 -15.75
N ARG A 92 -0.55 -7.06 -16.69
CA ARG A 92 -1.12 -5.71 -16.75
C ARG A 92 -2.57 -5.68 -16.26
N SER A 93 -2.94 -4.56 -15.67
CA SER A 93 -4.28 -4.26 -15.19
C SER A 93 -4.57 -2.75 -15.29
N SER A 94 -5.77 -2.34 -14.93
CA SER A 94 -6.12 -0.95 -14.63
C SER A 94 -6.40 -0.86 -13.14
N LEU A 95 -5.54 -0.17 -12.38
CA LEU A 95 -5.62 -0.07 -10.92
C LEU A 95 -5.47 1.39 -10.52
N PHE A 96 -6.27 1.83 -9.56
CA PHE A 96 -6.27 3.21 -9.04
C PHE A 96 -6.46 4.27 -10.15
N GLY A 97 -7.25 3.95 -11.18
CA GLY A 97 -7.53 4.81 -12.33
C GLY A 97 -6.41 4.89 -13.37
N GLU A 98 -5.35 4.09 -13.22
CA GLU A 98 -4.15 4.16 -14.05
C GLU A 98 -3.80 2.80 -14.68
N ARG A 99 -3.21 2.85 -15.88
CA ARG A 99 -2.66 1.64 -16.53
C ARG A 99 -1.47 1.14 -15.73
N THR A 100 -1.56 -0.10 -15.26
CA THR A 100 -0.68 -0.62 -14.22
C THR A 100 -0.10 -1.97 -14.63
N VAL A 101 1.21 -2.14 -14.44
CA VAL A 101 1.87 -3.46 -14.43
C VAL A 101 1.97 -3.92 -12.99
N VAL A 102 1.59 -5.16 -12.71
CA VAL A 102 1.74 -5.80 -11.40
C VAL A 102 2.83 -6.86 -11.52
N SER A 103 3.75 -6.87 -10.56
CA SER A 103 4.89 -7.78 -10.53
C SER A 103 4.90 -8.59 -9.24
N ALA A 104 4.55 -9.87 -9.35
CA ALA A 104 4.81 -10.91 -8.36
C ALA A 104 6.18 -11.58 -8.58
N ASP A 105 6.93 -11.15 -9.61
CA ASP A 105 8.23 -11.69 -9.95
C ASP A 105 9.36 -11.07 -9.10
N ALA A 106 10.15 -11.92 -8.44
CA ALA A 106 11.22 -11.46 -7.55
C ALA A 106 12.34 -10.72 -8.29
N GLY A 107 12.69 -11.16 -9.50
CA GLY A 107 13.72 -10.56 -10.34
C GLY A 107 13.33 -9.15 -10.77
N LEU A 108 12.11 -8.99 -11.28
CA LEU A 108 11.57 -7.70 -11.68
C LEU A 108 11.41 -6.78 -10.47
N ASN A 109 10.95 -7.29 -9.33
CA ASN A 109 10.82 -6.49 -8.10
C ASN A 109 12.17 -5.94 -7.65
N ARG A 110 13.23 -6.77 -7.65
CA ARG A 110 14.59 -6.33 -7.35
C ARG A 110 15.09 -5.30 -8.36
N TYR A 111 14.84 -5.53 -9.65
CA TYR A 111 15.21 -4.61 -10.72
C TYR A 111 14.54 -3.24 -10.59
N ILE A 112 13.25 -3.21 -10.22
CA ILE A 112 12.50 -1.98 -9.96
C ILE A 112 13.13 -1.19 -8.82
N LEU A 113 13.39 -1.86 -7.68
CA LEU A 113 13.91 -1.21 -6.48
C LEU A 113 15.34 -0.69 -6.65
N GLN A 114 16.19 -1.42 -7.37
CA GLN A 114 17.58 -1.01 -7.62
C GLN A 114 17.70 0.15 -8.64
N ASN A 115 16.66 0.39 -9.45
CA ASN A 115 16.64 1.44 -10.48
C ASN A 115 15.72 2.63 -10.12
N GLU A 116 15.46 2.83 -8.82
CA GLU A 116 14.76 4.00 -8.30
C GLU A 116 15.47 5.31 -8.71
N GLY A 117 14.72 6.28 -9.22
CA GLY A 117 15.21 7.55 -9.74
C GLY A 117 15.84 7.47 -11.15
N ARG A 118 16.04 6.27 -11.71
CA ARG A 118 16.62 6.08 -13.06
C ARG A 118 15.61 5.62 -14.08
N LEU A 119 14.91 4.52 -13.77
CA LEU A 119 13.90 3.89 -14.64
C LEU A 119 12.51 3.90 -14.00
N PHE A 120 12.48 3.94 -12.68
CA PHE A 120 11.26 3.95 -11.88
C PHE A 120 11.31 5.07 -10.85
N GLU A 121 10.15 5.54 -10.44
CA GLU A 121 10.02 6.58 -9.42
C GLU A 121 8.85 6.27 -8.47
N CYS A 122 9.03 6.59 -7.18
CA CYS A 122 7.99 6.58 -6.17
C CYS A 122 6.77 7.40 -6.62
N SER A 123 5.59 6.78 -6.61
CA SER A 123 4.39 7.42 -7.16
C SER A 123 3.15 6.91 -6.46
N TYR A 124 2.94 7.30 -5.21
CA TYR A 124 1.73 6.94 -4.49
C TYR A 124 0.50 7.72 -4.96
N PRO A 125 -0.73 7.22 -4.69
CA PRO A 125 -1.95 7.98 -4.94
C PRO A 125 -1.91 9.34 -4.26
N ARG A 126 -2.58 10.34 -4.86
CA ARG A 126 -2.60 11.73 -4.36
C ARG A 126 -3.09 11.85 -2.91
N SER A 127 -3.96 10.93 -2.47
CA SER A 127 -4.43 10.87 -1.08
C SER A 127 -3.28 10.76 -0.07
N ILE A 128 -2.24 9.99 -0.39
CA ILE A 128 -1.07 9.83 0.49
C ILE A 128 -0.32 11.17 0.63
N GLY A 129 -0.14 11.92 -0.46
CA GLY A 129 0.48 13.23 -0.40
C GLY A 129 -0.39 14.30 0.28
N GLY A 130 -1.71 14.17 0.21
CA GLY A 130 -2.64 15.03 0.94
C GLY A 130 -2.59 14.81 2.46
N ILE A 131 -2.46 13.54 2.89
CA ILE A 131 -2.47 13.18 4.32
C ILE A 131 -1.08 13.33 4.94
N LEU A 132 -0.03 12.79 4.31
CA LEU A 132 1.34 12.86 4.85
C LEU A 132 2.04 14.20 4.58
N GLY A 133 1.48 15.01 3.68
CA GLY A 133 2.06 16.26 3.24
C GLY A 133 3.06 16.11 2.08
N LYS A 134 3.16 17.18 1.29
CA LYS A 134 4.03 17.26 0.09
C LYS A 134 5.53 17.11 0.38
N TRP A 135 5.95 17.36 1.61
CA TRP A 135 7.34 17.24 2.08
C TRP A 135 7.66 15.90 2.73
N SER A 136 6.71 14.95 2.72
CA SER A 136 6.98 13.61 3.24
C SER A 136 7.88 12.81 2.30
N MET A 137 8.69 11.92 2.88
CA MET A 137 9.63 11.07 2.14
C MET A 137 8.95 10.13 1.13
N LEU A 138 7.64 9.86 1.25
CA LEU A 138 6.90 9.06 0.26
C LEU A 138 6.46 9.85 -0.97
N VAL A 139 6.52 11.18 -0.91
CA VAL A 139 6.12 12.09 -2.00
C VAL A 139 7.34 12.74 -2.66
N LEU A 140 8.37 13.05 -1.88
CA LEU A 140 9.60 13.64 -2.39
C LEU A 140 10.34 12.68 -3.35
N VAL A 141 11.00 13.27 -4.35
CA VAL A 141 11.85 12.58 -5.33
C VAL A 141 13.15 13.36 -5.52
N GLY A 142 14.17 12.73 -6.11
CA GLY A 142 15.45 13.39 -6.42
C GLY A 142 16.22 13.85 -5.17
N ASP A 143 16.84 15.03 -5.24
CA ASP A 143 17.73 15.53 -4.19
C ASP A 143 16.99 15.87 -2.89
N ALA A 144 15.77 16.42 -2.96
CA ALA A 144 14.95 16.68 -1.79
C ALA A 144 14.63 15.40 -0.99
N HIS A 145 14.38 14.28 -1.69
CA HIS A 145 14.24 12.97 -1.05
C HIS A 145 15.55 12.51 -0.43
N ARG A 146 16.69 12.70 -1.12
CA ARG A 146 18.02 12.31 -0.62
C ARG A 146 18.37 13.06 0.68
N GLU A 147 18.09 14.35 0.75
CA GLU A 147 18.30 15.17 1.95
C GLU A 147 17.43 14.71 3.11
N MET A 148 16.12 14.55 2.90
CA MET A 148 15.19 14.05 3.93
C MET A 148 15.60 12.66 4.44
N ARG A 149 16.03 11.77 3.53
CA ARG A 149 16.55 10.45 3.89
C ARG A 149 17.84 10.56 4.71
N ALA A 150 18.76 11.45 4.35
CA ALA A 150 20.01 11.65 5.09
C ALA A 150 19.73 12.15 6.53
N ILE A 151 18.81 13.12 6.69
CA ILE A 151 18.36 13.59 8.01
C ILE A 151 17.81 12.42 8.84
N SER A 152 16.94 11.61 8.23
CA SER A 152 16.33 10.44 8.89
C SER A 152 17.38 9.39 9.30
N LEU A 153 18.36 9.11 8.44
CA LEU A 153 19.44 8.17 8.74
C LEU A 153 20.42 8.69 9.80
N ASN A 154 20.68 10.00 9.83
CA ASN A 154 21.50 10.62 10.87
C ASN A 154 20.81 10.54 12.23
N PHE A 155 19.49 10.79 12.27
CA PHE A 155 18.66 10.60 13.46
C PHE A 155 18.70 9.13 13.94
N LEU A 156 18.66 8.17 13.01
CA LEU A 156 18.76 6.73 13.29
C LEU A 156 20.18 6.17 13.19
N SER A 157 21.21 7.01 13.39
CA SER A 157 22.61 6.57 13.26
C SER A 157 22.95 5.48 14.27
N SER A 158 23.90 4.61 13.93
CA SER A 158 24.33 3.50 14.80
C SER A 158 24.74 3.95 16.20
N VAL A 159 25.37 5.13 16.29
CA VAL A 159 25.78 5.75 17.56
C VAL A 159 24.54 6.12 18.39
N ARG A 160 23.60 6.88 17.82
CA ARG A 160 22.38 7.30 18.53
C ARG A 160 21.45 6.13 18.84
N LEU A 161 21.40 5.12 17.95
CA LEU A 161 20.66 3.88 18.16
C LEU A 161 21.12 3.16 19.43
N ARG A 162 22.43 3.02 19.62
CA ARG A 162 23.00 2.35 20.80
C ARG A 162 22.92 3.20 22.06
N ALA A 163 23.24 4.48 21.97
CA ALA A 163 23.41 5.34 23.13
C ALA A 163 22.10 5.94 23.67
N VAL A 164 21.12 6.20 22.80
CA VAL A 164 19.88 6.93 23.17
C VAL A 164 18.66 6.07 22.95
N LEU A 165 18.49 5.53 21.73
CA LEU A 165 17.26 4.83 21.37
C LEU A 165 17.11 3.51 22.11
N LEU A 166 18.19 2.74 22.29
CA LEU A 166 18.12 1.45 22.97
C LEU A 166 17.70 1.56 24.45
N PRO A 167 18.30 2.45 25.27
CA PRO A 167 17.80 2.71 26.63
C PRO A 167 16.34 3.17 26.67
N GLU A 168 15.93 4.07 25.76
CA GLU A 168 14.54 4.52 25.69
C GLU A 168 13.58 3.40 25.29
N VAL A 169 13.97 2.53 24.35
CA VAL A 169 13.21 1.33 23.97
C VAL A 169 12.97 0.45 25.20
N GLU A 170 14.02 0.16 25.98
CA GLU A 170 13.90 -0.64 27.19
C GLU A 170 12.98 0.03 28.22
N ARG A 171 13.21 1.32 28.51
CA ARG A 171 12.42 2.11 29.45
C ARG A 171 10.93 2.08 29.11
N HIS A 172 10.58 2.41 27.86
CA HIS A 172 9.20 2.41 27.39
C HIS A 172 8.59 1.00 27.35
N THR A 173 9.38 -0.03 27.02
CA THR A 173 8.93 -1.42 27.06
C THR A 173 8.53 -1.81 28.49
N LEU A 174 9.40 -1.53 29.47
CA LEU A 174 9.14 -1.82 30.87
C LEU A 174 7.93 -1.04 31.41
N LEU A 175 7.75 0.22 31.01
CA LEU A 175 6.58 1.02 31.39
C LEU A 175 5.26 0.37 30.94
N VAL A 176 5.21 -0.11 29.71
CA VAL A 176 4.01 -0.79 29.17
C VAL A 176 3.81 -2.14 29.86
N LEU A 177 4.85 -2.97 29.97
CA LEU A 177 4.75 -4.29 30.60
C LEU A 177 4.38 -4.22 32.08
N ARG A 178 4.87 -3.24 32.83
CA ARG A 178 4.49 -3.04 34.25
C ARG A 178 3.04 -2.59 34.40
N SER A 179 2.49 -1.89 33.42
CA SER A 179 1.08 -1.50 33.42
C SER A 179 0.14 -2.67 33.12
N TRP A 180 0.67 -3.78 32.59
CA TRP A 180 -0.08 -5.00 32.48
C TRP A 180 -0.27 -5.54 33.89
N CYS A 181 -1.44 -5.27 34.43
CA CYS A 181 -1.83 -5.77 35.74
C CYS A 181 -1.65 -7.31 35.73
N PRO A 182 -1.05 -7.90 36.77
CA PRO A 182 -1.34 -9.27 37.14
C PRO A 182 -2.39 -9.20 38.25
N PRO A 183 -3.70 -9.24 37.98
CA PRO A 183 -4.68 -9.29 39.06
C PRO A 183 -5.23 -10.69 39.17
N SER A 184 -5.61 -11.02 40.40
CA SER A 184 -6.34 -12.18 40.87
C SER A 184 -7.77 -12.28 40.29
N GLY A 185 -7.89 -12.06 38.97
CA GLY A 185 -9.09 -11.99 38.16
C GLY A 185 -8.69 -11.59 36.74
N GLY A 186 -8.46 -12.58 35.87
CA GLY A 186 -7.87 -12.39 34.54
C GLY A 186 -8.67 -11.46 33.62
N ALA A 187 -8.34 -10.17 33.62
CA ALA A 187 -8.91 -9.20 32.71
C ALA A 187 -8.24 -9.33 31.32
N CYS A 188 -9.04 -9.59 30.28
CA CYS A 188 -8.59 -9.55 28.90
C CYS A 188 -8.23 -8.12 28.48
N PHE A 189 -7.09 -7.94 27.80
CA PHE A 189 -6.68 -6.66 27.20
C PHE A 189 -6.26 -6.83 25.73
N SER A 190 -6.27 -5.73 24.99
CA SER A 190 -5.87 -5.74 23.57
C SER A 190 -4.37 -5.50 23.42
N ALA A 191 -3.60 -6.55 23.10
CA ALA A 191 -2.16 -6.38 22.83
C ALA A 191 -1.89 -5.50 21.60
N GLN A 192 -2.84 -5.41 20.65
CA GLN A 192 -2.72 -4.48 19.53
C GLN A 192 -2.74 -3.02 20.03
N HIS A 193 -3.59 -2.72 21.01
CA HIS A 193 -3.64 -1.41 21.63
C HIS A 193 -2.35 -1.11 22.39
N GLU A 194 -1.88 -2.06 23.20
CA GLU A 194 -0.64 -1.92 23.97
C GLU A 194 0.60 -1.78 23.08
N ALA A 195 0.69 -2.52 21.97
CA ALA A 195 1.78 -2.39 21.01
C ALA A 195 1.79 -1.01 20.33
N LYS A 196 0.60 -0.48 19.97
CA LYS A 196 0.49 0.88 19.42
C LYS A 196 0.84 1.95 20.44
N LYS A 197 0.43 1.76 21.71
CA LYS A 197 0.77 2.65 22.81
C LYS A 197 2.29 2.69 23.01
N PHE A 198 2.93 1.52 23.05
CA PHE A 198 4.38 1.41 23.15
C PHE A 198 5.11 2.17 22.03
N THR A 199 4.81 1.85 20.76
CA THR A 199 5.53 2.44 19.63
C THR A 199 5.25 3.93 19.47
N PHE A 200 4.01 4.38 19.72
CA PHE A 200 3.68 5.79 19.68
C PHE A 200 4.43 6.58 20.76
N ASN A 201 4.39 6.12 22.02
CA ASN A 201 5.04 6.80 23.13
C ASN A 201 6.55 6.90 22.95
N LEU A 202 7.18 5.83 22.44
CA LEU A 202 8.60 5.82 22.12
C LEU A 202 8.94 6.88 21.05
N MET A 203 8.12 6.99 19.99
CA MET A 203 8.35 7.96 18.92
C MET A 203 8.04 9.39 19.36
N ALA A 204 6.99 9.60 20.14
CA ALA A 204 6.64 10.90 20.70
C ALA A 204 7.76 11.43 21.61
N LYS A 205 8.36 10.58 22.44
CA LYS A 205 9.53 10.94 23.25
C LYS A 205 10.74 11.29 22.38
N ASN A 206 11.04 10.49 21.36
CA ASN A 206 12.26 10.67 20.58
C ASN A 206 12.19 11.81 19.56
N ILE A 207 11.00 12.20 19.10
CA ILE A 207 10.81 13.27 18.11
C ILE A 207 10.45 14.59 18.79
N MET A 208 9.60 14.56 19.82
CA MET A 208 9.00 15.76 20.42
C MET A 208 9.25 15.87 21.93
N SER A 209 10.04 14.96 22.52
CA SER A 209 10.33 14.92 23.96
C SER A 209 9.12 14.73 24.87
N MET A 210 7.97 14.33 24.31
CA MET A 210 6.70 14.15 25.03
C MET A 210 6.72 12.93 25.93
N ASP A 211 6.17 13.06 27.15
CA ASP A 211 6.18 11.99 28.13
C ASP A 211 4.89 11.14 28.11
N PRO A 212 4.99 9.80 28.30
CA PRO A 212 3.83 8.93 28.36
C PRO A 212 2.89 9.28 29.52
N GLY A 213 1.57 9.24 29.26
CA GLY A 213 0.56 9.45 30.29
C GLY A 213 0.20 10.92 30.53
N GLU A 214 0.91 11.86 29.91
CA GLU A 214 0.48 13.25 29.83
C GLU A 214 -0.75 13.38 28.91
N GLU A 215 -1.67 14.29 29.28
CA GLU A 215 -2.92 14.48 28.55
C GLU A 215 -2.68 14.83 27.08
N GLU A 216 -1.69 15.68 26.80
CA GLU A 216 -1.31 16.07 25.44
C GLU A 216 -0.80 14.89 24.62
N THR A 217 0.02 14.02 25.21
CA THR A 217 0.56 12.82 24.56
C THR A 217 -0.56 11.82 24.23
N GLU A 218 -1.49 11.60 25.15
CA GLU A 218 -2.62 10.70 24.92
C GLU A 218 -3.60 11.26 23.88
N ARG A 219 -3.87 12.56 23.90
CA ARG A 219 -4.67 13.22 22.87
C ARG A 219 -4.03 13.08 21.49
N LEU A 220 -2.74 13.35 21.37
CA LEU A 220 -2.01 13.20 20.11
C LEU A 220 -2.02 11.75 19.61
N ARG A 221 -1.93 10.77 20.51
CA ARG A 221 -2.02 9.34 20.16
C ARG A 221 -3.36 8.98 19.52
N LEU A 222 -4.46 9.48 20.08
CA LEU A 222 -5.80 9.22 19.56
C LEU A 222 -5.98 9.84 18.17
N GLU A 223 -5.52 11.07 17.98
CA GLU A 223 -5.50 11.73 16.66
C GLU A 223 -4.62 10.97 15.67
N TYR A 224 -3.45 10.50 16.10
CA TYR A 224 -2.54 9.71 15.26
C TYR A 224 -3.16 8.38 14.81
N ILE A 225 -3.94 7.70 15.66
CA ILE A 225 -4.65 6.48 15.26
C ILE A 225 -5.68 6.79 14.17
N THR A 226 -6.41 7.90 14.30
CA THR A 226 -7.38 8.35 13.28
C THR A 226 -6.67 8.73 11.99
N PHE A 227 -5.56 9.46 12.08
CA PHE A 227 -4.69 9.80 10.97
C PHE A 227 -4.17 8.57 10.23
N MET A 228 -3.62 7.59 10.95
CA MET A 228 -3.09 6.36 10.37
C MET A 228 -4.17 5.48 9.75
N LYS A 229 -5.39 5.47 10.29
CA LYS A 229 -6.54 4.86 9.61
C LYS A 229 -6.78 5.55 8.26
N GLY A 230 -6.69 6.87 8.19
CA GLY A 230 -6.76 7.64 6.94
C GLY A 230 -5.68 7.25 5.92
N VAL A 231 -4.41 7.16 6.36
CA VAL A 231 -3.27 6.79 5.50
C VAL A 231 -3.38 5.35 4.96
N VAL A 232 -3.78 4.40 5.81
CA VAL A 232 -3.84 2.97 5.48
C VAL A 232 -5.16 2.60 4.78
N SER A 233 -6.17 3.47 4.85
CA SER A 233 -7.42 3.25 4.15
C SER A 233 -7.22 3.30 2.63
N ALA A 234 -7.60 2.23 1.94
CA ALA A 234 -8.28 2.43 0.66
C ALA A 234 -9.49 3.34 0.93
N PRO A 235 -10.02 4.11 -0.03
CA PRO A 235 -11.31 4.77 0.19
C PRO A 235 -12.37 3.69 0.46
N LEU A 236 -12.62 3.35 1.75
CA LEU A 236 -13.51 2.35 2.39
C LEU A 236 -12.79 1.31 3.33
N ASN A 237 -13.41 0.97 4.49
CA ASN A 237 -12.77 0.60 5.80
C ASN A 237 -13.46 -0.62 6.54
N PHE A 238 -12.76 -1.62 7.19
CA PHE A 238 -13.26 -2.54 8.31
C PHE A 238 -12.16 -3.52 8.92
N PRO A 239 -12.25 -4.08 10.19
CA PRO A 239 -11.13 -4.68 10.98
C PRO A 239 -11.18 -6.17 11.52
N GLY A 240 -10.00 -6.78 11.85
CA GLY A 240 -9.76 -7.90 12.83
C GLY A 240 -8.65 -8.95 12.50
N THR A 241 -7.63 -9.23 13.36
CA THR A 241 -6.88 -10.54 13.51
C THR A 241 -5.61 -10.59 14.41
N ALA A 242 -5.38 -11.79 14.97
CA ALA A 242 -4.16 -12.63 15.24
C ALA A 242 -2.74 -12.06 15.48
N TYR A 243 -2.57 -10.83 15.95
CA TYR A 243 -1.25 -10.19 16.18
C TYR A 243 -0.49 -10.64 17.46
N TRP A 244 -0.93 -11.68 18.17
CA TRP A 244 -0.66 -11.82 19.61
C TRP A 244 0.59 -12.62 20.07
N LYS A 245 1.46 -13.21 19.21
CA LYS A 245 2.46 -14.19 19.71
C LYS A 245 3.92 -14.11 19.22
N ALA A 246 4.50 -12.94 18.93
CA ALA A 246 5.78 -12.92 18.20
C ALA A 246 6.82 -11.87 18.62
N LEU A 247 7.83 -12.25 19.43
CA LEU A 247 9.04 -11.42 19.69
C LEU A 247 10.40 -12.15 19.62
N LYS A 248 10.48 -13.40 19.18
CA LYS A 248 11.73 -14.05 18.68
C LYS A 248 11.67 -14.40 17.18
N VAL A 249 10.85 -13.62 16.49
CA VAL A 249 10.13 -13.99 15.25
C VAL A 249 10.44 -13.00 14.12
N ILE A 250 11.13 -11.88 14.36
CA ILE A 250 11.15 -10.67 13.52
C ILE A 250 11.27 -10.94 12.00
N ASN A 251 12.29 -11.68 11.55
CA ASN A 251 12.45 -11.96 10.11
C ASN A 251 11.30 -12.80 9.55
N GLU A 252 10.90 -13.85 10.26
CA GLU A 252 9.76 -14.69 9.88
C GLU A 252 8.41 -13.96 10.07
N THR A 253 8.31 -13.02 11.02
CA THR A 253 7.15 -12.12 11.20
C THR A 253 7.00 -11.22 9.99
N LEU A 254 8.11 -10.61 9.53
CA LEU A 254 8.10 -9.69 8.42
C LEU A 254 7.81 -10.42 7.11
N ARG A 255 8.37 -11.63 6.94
CA ARG A 255 8.11 -12.51 5.79
C ARG A 255 6.65 -12.94 5.74
N LEU A 256 6.10 -13.49 6.82
CA LEU A 256 4.74 -14.06 6.83
C LEU A 256 3.66 -12.99 7.01
N GLY A 257 3.92 -11.99 7.85
CA GLY A 257 2.98 -10.93 8.20
C GLY A 257 2.86 -9.83 7.14
N ASN A 258 3.86 -9.66 6.27
CA ASN A 258 3.80 -8.78 5.09
C ASN A 258 3.22 -7.39 5.38
N VAL A 259 3.81 -6.69 6.37
CA VAL A 259 3.35 -5.36 6.83
C VAL A 259 3.15 -4.39 5.65
N VAL A 260 4.04 -4.46 4.65
CA VAL A 260 3.89 -3.78 3.37
C VAL A 260 3.72 -4.83 2.27
N ARG A 261 2.54 -4.84 1.63
CA ARG A 261 2.19 -5.86 0.63
C ARG A 261 2.81 -5.58 -0.74
N PHE A 262 2.73 -4.33 -1.18
CA PHE A 262 3.23 -3.85 -2.46
C PHE A 262 3.61 -2.37 -2.35
N LEU A 263 4.40 -1.89 -3.30
CA LEU A 263 4.78 -0.48 -3.38
C LEU A 263 4.20 0.16 -4.64
N HIS A 264 4.02 1.48 -4.64
CA HIS A 264 3.62 2.20 -5.84
C HIS A 264 4.83 2.82 -6.53
N ARG A 265 5.01 2.48 -7.81
CA ARG A 265 6.01 3.08 -8.68
C ARG A 265 5.40 3.56 -9.98
N LYS A 266 6.12 4.43 -10.67
CA LYS A 266 5.81 4.89 -12.03
C LYS A 266 7.03 4.69 -12.89
N VAL A 267 6.81 4.25 -14.12
CA VAL A 267 7.83 4.00 -15.11
C VAL A 267 8.19 5.33 -15.76
N ILE A 268 9.43 5.80 -15.61
CA ILE A 268 9.85 7.12 -16.09
C ILE A 268 10.54 7.08 -17.46
N ARG A 269 10.92 5.89 -17.93
CA ARG A 269 11.47 5.60 -19.27
C ARG A 269 10.91 4.27 -19.77
N ASP A 270 10.83 4.06 -21.08
CA ASP A 270 10.41 2.76 -21.62
C ASP A 270 11.38 1.67 -21.14
N VAL A 271 10.86 0.59 -20.56
CA VAL A 271 11.64 -0.51 -20.00
C VAL A 271 11.33 -1.79 -20.77
N HIS A 272 12.36 -2.54 -21.15
CA HIS A 272 12.23 -3.89 -21.65
C HIS A 272 12.73 -4.88 -20.60
N TYR A 273 11.91 -5.86 -20.21
CA TYR A 273 12.24 -6.85 -19.19
C TYR A 273 11.64 -8.22 -19.53
N ASN A 274 12.49 -9.25 -19.65
CA ASN A 274 12.09 -10.63 -19.98
C ASN A 274 11.11 -10.72 -21.17
N GLY A 275 11.40 -9.97 -22.24
CA GLY A 275 10.56 -9.94 -23.44
C GLY A 275 9.37 -8.99 -23.37
N TYR A 276 9.01 -8.44 -22.20
CA TYR A 276 7.92 -7.50 -22.04
C TYR A 276 8.37 -6.04 -22.18
N ASP A 277 7.57 -5.27 -22.89
CA ASP A 277 7.68 -3.82 -22.96
C ASP A 277 6.79 -3.18 -21.88
N ILE A 278 7.40 -2.40 -21.00
CA ILE A 278 6.74 -1.65 -19.94
C ILE A 278 6.87 -0.16 -20.29
N PRO A 279 5.80 0.47 -20.81
CA PRO A 279 5.91 1.81 -21.36
C PRO A 279 6.07 2.89 -20.29
N ARG A 280 6.77 3.97 -20.65
CA ARG A 280 6.85 5.20 -19.87
C ARG A 280 5.46 5.71 -19.51
N GLY A 281 5.34 6.20 -18.28
CA GLY A 281 4.12 6.76 -17.73
C GLY A 281 3.22 5.76 -17.03
N TRP A 282 3.39 4.44 -17.28
CA TRP A 282 2.58 3.42 -16.62
C TRP A 282 2.93 3.32 -15.13
N LYS A 283 1.93 2.95 -14.34
CA LYS A 283 2.13 2.52 -12.96
C LYS A 283 2.76 1.13 -12.95
N ILE A 284 3.60 0.87 -11.95
CA ILE A 284 4.09 -0.48 -11.69
C ILE A 284 4.03 -0.76 -10.19
N LEU A 285 3.50 -1.93 -9.83
CA LEU A 285 3.31 -2.37 -8.45
C LEU A 285 4.18 -3.61 -8.20
N PRO A 286 5.41 -3.45 -7.66
CA PRO A 286 6.16 -4.58 -7.14
C PRO A 286 5.46 -5.13 -5.88
N VAL A 287 5.02 -6.38 -5.95
CA VAL A 287 4.32 -7.09 -4.88
C VAL A 287 5.35 -7.83 -4.03
N LEU A 288 5.80 -7.18 -2.96
CA LEU A 288 6.83 -7.72 -2.06
C LEU A 288 6.36 -9.01 -1.38
N ALA A 289 5.08 -9.04 -0.98
CA ALA A 289 4.50 -10.19 -0.30
C ALA A 289 4.50 -11.47 -1.15
N ALA A 290 4.47 -11.34 -2.48
CA ALA A 290 4.49 -12.50 -3.37
C ALA A 290 5.82 -13.25 -3.29
N VAL A 291 6.94 -12.52 -3.20
CA VAL A 291 8.28 -13.11 -3.08
C VAL A 291 8.42 -13.85 -1.75
N HIS A 292 7.87 -13.28 -0.68
CA HIS A 292 7.90 -13.89 0.65
C HIS A 292 7.10 -15.19 0.75
N LEU A 293 6.08 -15.37 -0.08
CA LEU A 293 5.18 -16.52 -0.07
C LEU A 293 5.41 -17.49 -1.24
N ASP A 294 6.48 -17.31 -2.00
CA ASP A 294 6.82 -18.15 -3.15
C ASP A 294 7.42 -19.49 -2.68
N SER A 295 6.76 -20.61 -3.01
CA SER A 295 7.22 -21.95 -2.64
C SER A 295 8.48 -22.39 -3.39
N SER A 296 8.86 -21.71 -4.47
CA SER A 296 10.15 -21.93 -5.13
C SER A 296 11.33 -21.26 -4.39
N LEU A 297 11.04 -20.31 -3.49
CA LEU A 297 12.05 -19.59 -2.71
C LEU A 297 12.08 -20.04 -1.24
N TYR A 298 10.93 -20.47 -0.70
CA TYR A 298 10.80 -20.91 0.68
C TYR A 298 10.06 -22.24 0.76
N GLU A 299 10.65 -23.21 1.45
CA GLU A 299 9.94 -24.43 1.84
C GLU A 299 8.80 -24.09 2.83
N ASP A 300 7.61 -24.63 2.58
CA ASP A 300 6.38 -24.37 3.33
C ASP A 300 6.16 -22.86 3.64
N PRO A 301 5.97 -22.02 2.61
CA PRO A 301 5.98 -20.57 2.76
C PRO A 301 4.82 -20.04 3.62
N ASN A 302 3.73 -20.80 3.75
CA ASN A 302 2.58 -20.41 4.56
C ASN A 302 2.72 -20.83 6.03
N GLN A 303 3.73 -21.64 6.37
CA GLN A 303 3.98 -22.05 7.74
C GLN A 303 4.91 -21.06 8.45
N PHE A 304 4.61 -20.81 9.73
CA PHE A 304 5.48 -20.05 10.60
C PHE A 304 6.65 -20.93 11.05
N ASN A 305 7.83 -20.75 10.44
CA ASN A 305 9.04 -21.50 10.79
C ASN A 305 10.23 -20.55 11.02
N PRO A 306 10.48 -20.13 12.28
CA PRO A 306 11.59 -19.23 12.60
C PRO A 306 12.96 -19.89 12.42
N TRP A 307 13.04 -21.22 12.37
CA TRP A 307 14.30 -21.95 12.23
C TRP A 307 14.85 -21.95 10.81
N ARG A 308 14.08 -21.54 9.79
CA ARG A 308 14.58 -21.45 8.40
C ARG A 308 15.79 -20.53 8.26
N TRP A 309 15.96 -19.59 9.19
CA TRP A 309 17.02 -18.59 9.17
C TRP A 309 18.34 -19.08 9.78
N LYS A 310 18.37 -20.26 10.43
CA LYS A 310 19.55 -20.79 11.13
C LYS A 310 20.78 -21.00 10.24
N ASN A 311 20.59 -21.28 8.95
CA ASN A 311 21.69 -21.56 8.03
C ASN A 311 22.25 -20.29 7.37
N LEU A 312 21.49 -19.20 7.32
CA LEU A 312 21.91 -17.92 6.75
C LEU A 312 22.86 -17.14 7.67
N GLU A 313 22.78 -17.37 8.99
CA GLU A 313 23.68 -16.76 9.97
C GLU A 313 25.13 -17.30 9.87
N LYS A 314 25.33 -18.47 9.26
CA LYS A 314 26.66 -19.10 9.10
C LYS A 314 27.43 -18.63 7.86
N GLU A 315 26.78 -18.02 6.87
CA GLU A 315 27.43 -17.51 5.65
C GLU A 315 27.93 -16.06 5.78
N HIS A 316 27.58 -15.37 6.89
CA HIS A 316 27.92 -13.97 7.15
C HIS A 316 28.75 -13.75 8.42
N ALA A 317 29.23 -14.82 9.04
CA ALA A 317 30.22 -14.80 10.12
C ALA A 317 31.61 -15.15 9.56
#